data_AF-A0A0R3TUR9-F1
#
_entry.id   AF-A0A0R3TUR9-F1
#
_cell.length_a   1.000
_cell.length_b   1.000
_cell.length_c   1.000
_cell.angle_alpha   90.00
_cell.angle_beta   90.00
_cell.angle_gamma   90.00
#
_symmetry.space_group_name_H-M   'P 1'
#
loop_
_entity.id
_entity.type
_entity.pdbx_description
1 polymer ?
#
loop_
_entity_poly.entity_id
_entity_poly.type
_entity_poly.pdbx_seq_one_letter_code
_entity_poly.pdbx_strand_id
1 'polypeptide(L)'
;MSSTMLALLKHKGTPIFRRNPRVFPPAKSKLLRIKQPHIPDPVEYELLNQWWPEYKRQMAAIQDVLKHCFLVNEKESSTRREVREEAFDDELIAINDKWNAEAKLARENFYLQDFNEKITETLTRRSEYDQLELERIEKLKKKLYLMKEYDKTMVTHENIDFRVDEIMSSEPVNYNHAVNERGKPILSGSKVESTSHQPM
;
A
#
# COMPACT_ATOMS: atom_id res chain seq x y z
N MET A 1 20.12 -23.79 -9.81
CA MET A 1 19.88 -25.17 -9.33
C MET A 1 19.49 -25.10 -7.86
N SER A 2 18.21 -25.31 -7.59
CA SER A 2 17.55 -25.06 -6.31
C SER A 2 18.11 -25.92 -5.19
N SER A 3 18.64 -25.26 -4.16
CA SER A 3 18.94 -25.89 -2.87
C SER A 3 17.61 -26.29 -2.24
N THR A 4 17.33 -27.59 -2.23
CA THR A 4 16.22 -28.20 -1.49
C THR A 4 16.51 -28.06 0.01
N MET A 5 16.22 -26.88 0.55
CA MET A 5 16.20 -26.60 1.97
C MET A 5 15.24 -27.57 2.64
N LEU A 6 15.80 -28.61 3.28
CA LEU A 6 15.07 -29.51 4.16
C LEU A 6 14.45 -28.63 5.26
N ALA A 7 13.12 -28.46 5.21
CA ALA A 7 12.37 -27.69 6.19
C ALA A 7 12.46 -28.38 7.57
N LEU A 8 13.52 -28.07 8.31
CA LEU A 8 13.64 -28.37 9.72
C LEU A 8 12.62 -27.48 10.44
N LEU A 9 11.50 -28.06 10.88
CA LEU A 9 10.63 -27.41 11.86
C LEU A 9 11.49 -27.08 13.09
N LYS A 10 11.82 -25.79 13.25
CA LYS A 10 12.58 -25.27 14.39
C LYS A 10 11.58 -24.88 15.47
N HIS A 11 11.52 -25.64 16.56
CA HIS A 11 11.05 -25.09 17.83
C HIS A 11 12.29 -24.90 18.72
N LYS A 12 12.60 -23.66 19.11
CA LYS A 12 13.72 -23.29 20.00
C LYS A 12 15.13 -23.64 19.48
N GLY A 13 15.40 -23.44 18.19
CA GLY A 13 16.77 -23.49 17.64
C GLY A 13 17.40 -24.88 17.51
N THR A 14 16.77 -25.94 18.02
CA THR A 14 17.23 -27.32 17.84
C THR A 14 16.56 -27.98 16.62
N PRO A 15 17.32 -28.64 15.72
CA PRO A 15 16.75 -29.40 14.62
C PRO A 15 15.93 -30.58 15.17
N ILE A 16 14.63 -30.62 14.87
CA ILE A 16 13.78 -31.77 15.23
C ILE A 16 14.09 -32.90 14.24
N PHE A 17 15.00 -33.80 14.61
CA PHE A 17 15.21 -35.03 13.84
C PHE A 17 14.09 -36.03 14.16
N ARG A 18 13.30 -36.43 13.16
CA ARG A 18 12.25 -37.47 13.33
C ARG A 18 12.82 -38.86 13.67
N ARG A 19 14.09 -39.11 13.33
CA ARG A 19 14.86 -40.33 13.63
C ARG A 19 16.29 -39.94 14.01
N ASN A 20 16.93 -40.71 14.88
CA ASN A 20 18.32 -40.45 15.29
C ASN A 20 19.26 -40.51 14.07
N PRO A 21 20.01 -39.43 13.76
CA PRO A 21 21.02 -39.43 12.71
C PRO A 21 22.20 -40.35 13.07
N ARG A 22 22.92 -40.84 12.05
CA ARG A 22 24.10 -41.72 12.22
C ARG A 22 25.21 -41.14 13.10
N VAL A 23 25.30 -39.81 13.19
CA VAL A 23 26.33 -39.08 13.98
C VAL A 23 26.11 -39.27 15.49
N PHE A 24 24.88 -39.53 15.92
CA PHE A 24 24.57 -39.67 17.33
C PHE A 24 24.79 -41.10 17.81
N PRO A 25 25.45 -41.31 18.96
CA PRO A 25 25.58 -42.64 19.53
C PRO A 25 24.21 -43.18 19.97
N PRO A 26 24.04 -44.51 20.03
CA PRO A 26 22.84 -45.11 20.59
C PRO A 26 22.71 -44.78 22.08
N ALA A 27 21.47 -44.82 22.60
CA ALA A 27 21.23 -44.61 24.02
C ALA A 27 21.97 -45.64 24.88
N LYS A 28 22.40 -45.26 26.08
CA LYS A 28 23.14 -46.13 27.01
C LYS A 28 22.41 -47.46 27.29
N SER A 29 21.08 -47.42 27.39
CA SER A 29 20.24 -48.61 27.60
C SER A 29 20.16 -49.56 26.39
N LYS A 30 20.60 -49.13 25.21
CA LYS A 30 20.58 -49.91 23.96
C LYS A 30 21.96 -50.44 23.57
N LEU A 31 23.05 -49.97 24.19
CA LEU A 31 24.43 -50.37 23.87
C LEU A 31 24.65 -51.88 23.98
N LEU A 32 24.08 -52.51 25.02
CA LEU A 32 24.25 -53.94 25.31
C LEU A 32 22.98 -54.75 25.06
N ARG A 33 21.90 -54.12 24.56
CA ARG A 33 20.62 -54.78 24.37
C ARG A 33 20.63 -55.57 23.07
N ILE A 34 20.77 -56.90 23.18
CA ILE A 34 20.60 -57.83 22.08
C ILE A 34 19.12 -58.22 21.99
N LYS A 35 18.50 -58.11 20.80
CA LYS A 35 17.12 -58.58 20.60
C LYS A 35 17.14 -60.11 20.57
N GLN A 36 16.50 -60.73 21.55
CA GLN A 36 16.32 -62.18 21.57
C GLN A 36 15.29 -62.57 20.50
N PRO A 37 15.54 -63.64 19.72
CA PRO A 37 14.55 -64.15 18.78
C PRO A 37 13.33 -64.68 19.56
N HIS A 38 12.15 -64.50 18.98
CA HIS A 38 10.96 -65.15 19.49
C HIS A 38 11.00 -66.62 19.09
N ILE A 39 10.58 -67.51 19.99
CA ILE A 39 10.47 -68.95 19.69
C ILE A 39 9.17 -69.11 18.87
N PRO A 40 9.26 -69.54 17.60
CA PRO A 40 8.06 -69.73 16.79
C PRO A 40 7.36 -71.04 17.16
N ASP A 41 6.04 -71.08 16.97
CA ASP A 41 5.29 -72.35 16.97
C ASP A 41 5.74 -73.17 15.74
N PRO A 42 6.17 -74.44 15.92
CA PRO A 42 6.63 -75.27 14.81
C PRO A 42 5.58 -75.44 13.70
N VAL A 43 4.29 -75.57 14.04
CA VAL A 43 3.24 -75.81 13.05
C VAL A 43 3.00 -74.56 12.20
N GLU A 44 2.90 -73.40 12.85
CA GLU A 44 2.73 -72.11 12.17
C GLU A 44 3.94 -71.80 11.27
N TYR A 45 5.15 -72.10 11.74
CA TYR A 45 6.39 -71.84 11.00
C TYR A 45 6.47 -72.66 9.71
N GLU A 46 6.08 -73.94 9.73
CA GLU A 46 6.03 -74.79 8.54
C GLU A 46 5.02 -74.30 7.52
N LEU A 47 3.80 -73.95 7.96
CA LEU A 47 2.77 -73.39 7.09
C LEU A 47 3.22 -72.07 6.45
N LEU A 48 3.81 -71.17 7.25
CA LEU A 48 4.28 -69.88 6.77
C LEU A 48 5.43 -70.01 5.76
N ASN A 49 6.30 -71.00 5.96
CA ASN A 49 7.36 -71.33 4.99
C ASN A 49 6.83 -71.88 3.67
N GLN A 50 5.65 -72.51 3.66
CA GLN A 50 5.00 -72.99 2.43
C GLN A 50 4.22 -71.87 1.73
N TRP A 51 3.43 -71.10 2.48
CA TRP A 51 2.55 -70.07 1.94
C TRP A 51 3.30 -68.84 1.45
N TRP A 52 4.38 -68.43 2.12
CA TRP A 52 5.10 -67.22 1.77
C TRP A 52 5.77 -67.27 0.39
N PRO A 53 6.46 -68.36 -0.01
CA PRO A 53 6.95 -68.52 -1.37
C PRO A 53 5.82 -68.55 -2.42
N GLU A 54 4.70 -69.20 -2.12
CA GLU A 54 3.56 -69.29 -3.02
C GLU A 54 2.94 -67.91 -3.27
N TYR A 55 2.67 -67.16 -2.21
CA TYR A 55 2.19 -65.77 -2.29
C TYR A 55 3.16 -64.89 -3.09
N LYS A 56 4.47 -64.95 -2.79
CA LYS A 56 5.48 -64.19 -3.53
C LYS A 56 5.49 -64.53 -5.02
N ARG A 57 5.34 -65.81 -5.37
CA ARG A 57 5.26 -66.27 -6.76
C ARG A 57 4.05 -65.67 -7.46
N GLN A 58 2.88 -65.71 -6.84
CA GLN A 58 1.65 -65.12 -7.37
C GLN A 58 1.80 -63.61 -7.56
N MET A 59 2.35 -62.90 -6.56
CA MET A 59 2.55 -61.46 -6.64
C MET A 59 3.56 -61.05 -7.72
N ALA A 60 4.64 -61.82 -7.89
CA ALA A 60 5.61 -61.60 -8.96
C ALA A 60 4.95 -61.73 -10.34
N ALA A 61 4.11 -62.75 -10.54
CA ALA A 61 3.35 -62.92 -11.78
C ALA A 61 2.44 -61.71 -12.07
N ILE A 62 1.72 -61.19 -11.06
CA ILE A 62 0.89 -59.98 -11.21
C ILE A 62 1.75 -58.78 -11.59
N GLN A 63 2.90 -58.57 -10.94
CA GLN A 63 3.81 -57.47 -11.26
C GLN A 63 4.33 -57.54 -12.68
N ASP A 64 4.65 -58.73 -13.19
CA ASP A 64 5.15 -58.90 -14.55
C ASP A 64 4.06 -58.64 -15.60
N VAL A 65 2.82 -59.05 -15.33
CA VAL A 65 1.67 -58.67 -16.17
C VAL A 65 1.49 -57.15 -16.20
N LEU A 66 1.53 -56.48 -15.05
CA LEU A 66 1.40 -55.02 -14.98
C LEU A 66 2.53 -54.31 -15.72
N LYS A 67 3.79 -54.73 -15.54
CA LYS A 67 4.93 -54.20 -16.29
C LYS A 67 4.72 -54.34 -17.79
N HIS A 68 4.25 -55.50 -18.25
CA HIS A 68 3.95 -55.73 -19.66
C HIS A 68 2.85 -54.78 -20.16
N CYS A 69 1.75 -54.61 -19.43
CA CYS A 69 0.69 -53.66 -19.79
C CYS A 69 1.21 -52.22 -19.89
N PHE A 70 2.04 -51.78 -18.95
CA PHE A 70 2.64 -50.43 -19.02
C PHE A 70 3.56 -50.28 -20.24
N LEU A 71 4.40 -51.26 -20.54
CA LEU A 71 5.29 -51.22 -21.72
C LEU A 71 4.51 -51.21 -23.04
N VAL A 72 3.41 -51.95 -23.13
CA VAL A 72 2.53 -51.93 -24.32
C VAL A 72 1.83 -50.58 -24.45
N ASN A 73 1.24 -50.07 -23.37
CA ASN A 73 0.56 -48.78 -23.35
C ASN A 73 1.51 -47.62 -23.67
N GLU A 74 2.75 -47.64 -23.18
CA GLU A 74 3.78 -46.64 -23.52
C GLU A 74 4.06 -46.64 -25.03
N LYS A 75 4.28 -47.81 -25.64
CA LYS A 75 4.50 -47.93 -27.08
C LYS A 75 3.30 -47.46 -27.90
N GLU A 76 2.08 -47.83 -27.50
CA GLU A 76 0.86 -47.36 -28.15
C GLU A 76 0.68 -45.84 -28.02
N SER A 77 1.02 -45.27 -26.86
CA SER A 77 0.94 -43.82 -26.63
C SER A 77 1.93 -43.02 -27.48
N SER A 78 3.15 -43.54 -27.70
CA SER A 78 4.14 -42.92 -28.59
C SER A 78 3.70 -42.97 -30.06
N THR A 79 2.97 -44.00 -30.47
CA THR A 79 2.52 -44.16 -31.86
C THR A 79 1.26 -43.35 -32.16
N ARG A 80 0.43 -43.05 -31.15
CA ARG A 80 -0.88 -42.40 -31.34
C ARG A 80 -0.82 -40.86 -31.39
N ARG A 81 0.29 -40.24 -31.02
CA ARG A 81 0.42 -38.77 -30.99
C ARG A 81 1.82 -38.29 -31.37
N GLU A 82 2.24 -38.58 -32.59
CA GLU A 82 2.91 -37.54 -33.37
C GLU A 82 1.84 -36.54 -33.83
N VAL A 83 1.18 -35.89 -32.86
CA VAL A 83 0.54 -34.62 -33.15
C VAL A 83 1.73 -33.73 -33.44
N ARG A 84 1.93 -33.38 -34.71
CA ARG A 84 2.78 -32.24 -35.05
C ARG A 84 2.20 -31.07 -34.27
N GLU A 85 2.79 -30.78 -33.12
CA GLU A 85 2.68 -29.48 -32.50
C GLU A 85 3.39 -28.54 -33.48
N GLU A 86 2.72 -28.22 -34.58
CA GLU A 86 3.05 -27.07 -35.40
C GLU A 86 3.03 -25.91 -34.41
N ALA A 87 4.22 -25.37 -34.15
CA ALA A 87 4.47 -24.47 -33.06
C ALA A 87 3.71 -23.17 -33.32
N PHE A 88 2.46 -23.10 -32.83
CA PHE A 88 1.52 -22.01 -32.95
C PHE A 88 1.07 -21.70 -34.39
N ASP A 89 -0.24 -21.60 -34.60
CA ASP A 89 -0.79 -21.17 -35.89
C ASP A 89 -0.37 -19.71 -36.17
N ASP A 90 0.43 -19.48 -37.21
CA ASP A 90 0.90 -18.15 -37.62
C ASP A 90 -0.27 -17.15 -37.81
N GLU A 91 -1.44 -17.65 -38.21
CA GLU A 91 -2.66 -16.86 -38.36
C GLU A 91 -3.15 -16.29 -37.02
N LEU A 92 -3.07 -17.08 -35.94
CA LEU A 92 -3.48 -16.64 -34.59
C LEU A 92 -2.51 -15.60 -34.04
N ILE A 93 -1.21 -15.74 -34.33
CA ILE A 93 -0.20 -14.75 -33.97
C ILE A 93 -0.47 -13.43 -34.70
N ALA A 94 -0.74 -13.49 -36.01
CA ALA A 94 -1.04 -12.30 -36.80
C ALA A 94 -2.32 -11.57 -36.33
N ILE A 95 -3.34 -12.30 -35.88
CA ILE A 95 -4.54 -11.72 -35.27
C ILE A 95 -4.20 -11.03 -33.94
N ASN A 96 -3.38 -11.66 -33.10
CA ASN A 96 -2.93 -11.10 -31.82
C ASN A 96 -2.16 -9.79 -32.03
N ASP A 97 -1.23 -9.77 -32.98
CA ASP A 97 -0.41 -8.60 -33.29
C ASP A 97 -1.25 -7.43 -33.80
N LYS A 98 -2.24 -7.69 -34.66
CA LYS A 98 -3.20 -6.67 -35.12
C LYS A 98 -3.98 -6.09 -33.95
N TRP A 99 -4.49 -6.94 -33.07
CA TRP A 99 -5.25 -6.48 -31.90
C TRP A 99 -4.38 -5.67 -30.93
N ASN A 100 -3.13 -6.08 -30.72
CA ASN A 100 -2.17 -5.32 -29.91
C ASN A 100 -1.87 -3.95 -30.52
N ALA A 101 -1.74 -3.86 -31.84
CA ALA A 101 -1.51 -2.58 -32.53
C ALA A 101 -2.71 -1.63 -32.37
N GLU A 102 -3.93 -2.13 -32.53
CA GLU A 102 -5.16 -1.35 -32.33
C GLU A 102 -5.28 -0.87 -30.87
N ALA A 103 -5.05 -1.76 -29.90
CA ALA A 103 -5.08 -1.43 -28.48
C ALA A 103 -4.00 -0.40 -28.10
N LYS A 104 -2.82 -0.46 -28.74
CA LYS A 104 -1.75 0.51 -28.53
C LYS A 104 -2.17 1.91 -29.00
N LEU A 105 -2.76 2.03 -30.19
CA LEU A 105 -3.26 3.31 -30.71
C LEU A 105 -4.35 3.91 -29.82
N ALA A 106 -5.31 3.09 -29.39
CA ALA A 106 -6.35 3.54 -28.46
C ALA A 106 -5.77 4.06 -27.13
N ARG A 107 -4.76 3.36 -26.60
CA ARG A 107 -4.06 3.74 -25.36
C ARG A 107 -3.29 5.05 -25.51
N GLU A 108 -2.58 5.24 -26.61
CA GLU A 108 -1.84 6.48 -26.89
C GLU A 108 -2.80 7.68 -26.99
N ASN A 109 -3.92 7.51 -27.70
CA ASN A 109 -4.96 8.55 -27.80
C ASN A 109 -5.54 8.91 -26.43
N PHE A 110 -5.83 7.91 -25.59
CA PHE A 110 -6.31 8.13 -24.23
C PHE A 110 -5.31 8.94 -23.40
N TYR A 111 -4.03 8.55 -23.40
CA TYR A 111 -3.01 9.28 -22.64
C TYR A 111 -2.81 10.70 -23.15
N LEU A 112 -2.85 10.94 -24.46
CA LEU A 112 -2.77 12.30 -25.01
C LEU A 112 -3.91 13.19 -24.51
N GLN A 113 -5.13 12.68 -24.45
CA GLN A 113 -6.27 13.42 -23.90
C GLN A 113 -6.10 13.70 -22.40
N ASP A 114 -5.79 12.66 -21.61
CA ASP A 114 -5.59 12.78 -20.16
C ASP A 114 -4.43 13.74 -19.80
N PHE A 115 -3.33 13.71 -20.55
CA PHE A 115 -2.23 14.66 -20.36
C PHE A 115 -2.64 16.09 -20.70
N ASN A 116 -3.36 16.29 -21.80
CA ASN A 116 -3.83 17.63 -22.18
C ASN A 116 -4.78 18.20 -21.13
N GLU A 117 -5.71 17.40 -20.61
CA GLU A 117 -6.61 17.79 -19.52
C GLU A 117 -5.84 18.16 -18.24
N LYS A 118 -4.85 17.35 -17.85
CA LYS A 118 -4.01 17.67 -16.68
C LYS A 118 -3.18 18.94 -16.86
N ILE A 119 -2.69 19.19 -18.07
CA ILE A 119 -1.95 20.41 -18.39
C ILE A 119 -2.88 21.62 -18.28
N THR A 120 -4.09 21.56 -18.84
CA THR A 120 -5.04 22.67 -18.77
C THR A 120 -5.47 22.94 -17.33
N GLU A 121 -5.78 21.91 -16.54
CA GLU A 121 -6.07 22.06 -15.11
C GLU A 121 -4.92 22.68 -14.32
N THR A 122 -3.68 22.29 -14.64
CA THR A 122 -2.51 22.84 -13.94
C THR A 122 -2.31 24.31 -14.30
N LEU A 123 -2.51 24.68 -15.56
CA LEU A 123 -2.42 26.05 -16.03
C LEU A 123 -3.51 26.94 -15.42
N THR A 124 -4.76 26.46 -15.32
CA THR A 124 -5.85 27.21 -14.69
C THR A 124 -5.56 27.44 -13.21
N ARG A 125 -5.21 26.39 -12.46
CA ARG A 125 -4.82 26.51 -11.04
C ARG A 125 -3.65 27.46 -10.84
N ARG A 126 -2.66 27.42 -11.75
CA ARG A 126 -1.52 28.34 -11.68
C ARG A 126 -1.94 29.79 -11.89
N SER A 127 -2.80 30.04 -12.87
CA SER A 127 -3.31 31.38 -13.15
C SER A 127 -4.12 31.95 -11.98
N GLU A 128 -4.95 31.14 -11.34
CA GLU A 128 -5.72 31.52 -10.15
C GLU A 128 -4.79 31.84 -8.97
N TYR A 129 -3.77 31.01 -8.76
CA TYR A 129 -2.76 31.24 -7.73
C TYR A 129 -2.03 32.56 -7.94
N ASP A 130 -1.57 32.83 -9.16
CA ASP A 130 -0.84 34.05 -9.49
C ASP A 130 -1.73 35.30 -9.31
N GLN A 131 -3.04 35.22 -9.63
CA GLN A 131 -4.00 36.31 -9.35
C GLN A 131 -4.17 36.56 -7.85
N LEU A 132 -4.35 35.52 -7.04
CA LEU A 132 -4.48 35.64 -5.59
C LEU A 132 -3.23 36.23 -4.95
N GLU A 133 -2.05 35.85 -5.44
CA GLU A 133 -0.78 36.38 -4.93
C GLU A 133 -0.59 37.84 -5.32
N LEU A 134 -1.00 38.26 -6.52
CA LEU A 134 -1.03 39.68 -6.93
C LEU A 134 -1.93 40.50 -6.01
N GLU A 135 -3.16 40.04 -5.74
CA GLU A 135 -4.07 40.72 -4.81
C GLU A 135 -3.47 40.82 -3.39
N ARG A 136 -2.80 39.76 -2.93
CA ARG A 136 -2.13 39.72 -1.63
C ARG A 136 -1.02 40.76 -1.58
N ILE A 137 -0.18 40.82 -2.60
CA ILE A 137 0.91 41.80 -2.72
C ILE A 137 0.34 43.22 -2.74
N GLU A 138 -0.75 43.48 -3.45
CA GLU A 138 -1.40 44.79 -3.46
C GLU A 138 -1.96 45.19 -2.09
N LYS A 139 -2.62 44.26 -1.39
CA LYS A 139 -3.12 44.49 -0.02
C LYS A 139 -1.96 44.79 0.93
N LEU A 140 -0.84 44.07 0.81
CA LEU A 140 0.36 44.32 1.61
C LEU A 140 1.01 45.67 1.28
N LYS A 141 1.10 46.03 -0.01
CA LYS A 141 1.59 47.35 -0.43
C LYS A 141 0.74 48.48 0.13
N LYS A 142 -0.59 48.38 0.07
CA LYS A 142 -1.51 49.36 0.65
C LYS A 142 -1.29 49.51 2.16
N LYS A 143 -1.15 48.40 2.89
CA LYS A 143 -0.84 48.43 4.33
C LYS A 143 0.51 49.10 4.62
N LEU A 144 1.53 48.81 3.82
CA LEU A 144 2.86 49.43 3.95
C LEU A 144 2.78 50.94 3.73
N TYR A 145 2.07 51.40 2.70
CA TYR A 145 1.87 52.84 2.47
C TYR A 145 1.15 53.52 3.63
N LEU A 146 0.08 52.91 4.16
CA LEU A 146 -0.61 53.43 5.35
C LEU A 146 0.34 53.52 6.57
N MET A 147 1.14 52.48 6.83
CA MET A 147 2.13 52.51 7.91
C MET A 147 3.15 53.64 7.73
N LYS A 148 3.64 53.86 6.50
CA LYS A 148 4.56 54.95 6.18
C LYS A 148 3.94 56.34 6.40
N GLU A 149 2.63 56.48 6.23
CA GLU A 149 1.93 57.71 6.58
C GLU A 149 1.86 57.91 8.09
N TYR A 150 1.58 56.84 8.85
CA TYR A 150 1.56 56.87 10.32
C TYR A 150 2.93 57.11 10.94
N ASP A 151 4.03 56.73 10.29
CA ASP A 151 5.40 57.00 10.77
C ASP A 151 5.63 58.50 11.04
N LYS A 152 5.03 59.39 10.23
CA LYS A 152 5.13 60.85 10.44
C LYS A 152 4.44 61.32 11.71
N THR A 153 3.41 60.59 12.15
CA THR A 153 2.65 60.90 13.36
C THR A 153 3.20 60.21 14.61
N MET A 154 4.21 59.34 14.45
CA MET A 154 4.82 58.59 15.55
C MET A 154 5.63 59.52 16.46
N VAL A 155 5.59 59.27 17.77
CA VAL A 155 6.40 60.01 18.74
C VAL A 155 7.84 59.47 18.69
N THR A 156 8.77 60.32 18.28
CA THR A 156 10.22 60.05 18.30
C THR A 156 10.87 60.77 19.47
N HIS A 157 12.09 60.37 19.87
CA HIS A 157 12.83 60.99 20.98
C HIS A 157 12.93 62.52 20.90
N GLU A 158 12.98 63.06 19.68
CA GLU A 158 13.09 64.49 19.41
C GLU A 158 11.76 65.26 19.57
N ASN A 159 10.61 64.57 19.46
CA ASN A 159 9.26 65.17 19.48
C ASN A 159 8.46 64.83 20.74
N ILE A 160 9.11 64.30 21.80
CA ILE A 160 8.41 63.86 23.02
C ILE A 160 7.78 65.05 23.75
N ASP A 161 8.58 66.08 24.07
CA ASP A 161 8.14 67.18 24.91
C ASP A 161 6.98 67.96 24.27
N PHE A 162 7.07 68.25 22.97
CA PHE A 162 6.02 68.93 22.22
C PHE A 162 4.70 68.14 22.20
N ARG A 163 4.76 66.81 22.03
CA ARG A 163 3.57 65.95 22.05
C ARG A 163 2.95 65.84 23.44
N VAL A 164 3.74 65.87 24.50
CA VAL A 164 3.24 65.86 25.88
C VAL A 164 2.46 67.15 26.16
N ASP A 165 2.99 68.29 25.75
CA ASP A 165 2.32 69.59 25.92
C ASP A 165 1.01 69.67 25.09
N GLU A 166 1.01 69.14 23.87
CA GLU A 166 -0.17 69.03 23.02
C GLU A 166 -1.27 68.17 23.69
N ILE A 167 -0.89 67.00 24.23
CA ILE A 167 -1.83 66.10 24.92
C ILE A 167 -2.42 66.79 26.15
N MET A 168 -1.61 67.48 26.95
CA MET A 168 -2.07 68.16 28.17
C MET A 168 -2.96 69.37 27.89
N SER A 169 -2.79 70.00 26.72
CA SER A 169 -3.58 71.16 26.29
C SER A 169 -4.87 70.78 25.57
N SER A 170 -4.93 69.58 24.99
CA SER A 170 -6.09 69.07 24.25
C SER A 170 -7.18 68.51 25.18
N GLU A 171 -8.43 68.50 24.70
CA GLU A 171 -9.53 67.86 25.43
C GLU A 171 -9.30 66.34 25.53
N PRO A 172 -9.61 65.71 26.68
CA PRO A 172 -9.40 64.28 26.86
C PRO A 172 -10.26 63.47 25.89
N VAL A 173 -9.61 62.61 25.10
CA VAL A 173 -10.29 61.73 24.14
C VAL A 173 -11.08 60.65 24.89
N ASN A 174 -12.39 60.65 24.72
CA ASN A 174 -13.29 59.69 25.36
C ASN A 174 -13.60 58.50 24.44
N TYR A 175 -13.16 57.30 24.82
CA TYR A 175 -13.43 56.05 24.10
C TYR A 175 -14.69 55.31 24.59
N ASN A 176 -15.37 55.81 25.63
CA ASN A 176 -16.54 55.15 26.21
C ASN A 176 -17.72 55.21 25.24
N HIS A 177 -18.21 54.04 24.85
CA HIS A 177 -19.42 53.89 24.07
C HIS A 177 -20.20 52.68 24.57
N ALA A 178 -21.53 52.81 24.63
CA ALA A 178 -22.42 51.69 24.91
C ALA A 178 -22.85 51.03 23.59
N VAL A 179 -23.29 49.78 23.62
CA VAL A 179 -23.82 49.10 22.43
C VAL A 179 -25.27 48.72 22.70
N ASN A 180 -26.16 49.10 21.79
CA ASN A 180 -27.57 48.75 21.87
C ASN A 180 -27.82 47.25 21.66
N GLU A 181 -29.00 46.76 22.02
CA GLU A 181 -29.46 45.38 21.76
C GLU A 181 -29.39 44.99 20.27
N ARG A 182 -29.41 45.98 19.36
CA ARG A 182 -29.24 45.81 17.90
C ARG A 182 -27.78 45.90 17.41
N GLY A 183 -26.80 45.93 18.31
CA GLY A 183 -25.37 46.01 17.99
C GLY A 183 -24.87 47.38 17.51
N LYS A 184 -25.68 48.45 17.63
CA LYS A 184 -25.26 49.80 17.22
C LYS A 184 -24.56 50.55 18.38
N PRO A 185 -23.37 51.14 18.17
CA PRO A 185 -22.69 51.90 19.20
C PRO A 185 -23.41 53.24 19.47
N ILE A 186 -23.55 53.59 20.76
CA ILE A 186 -23.97 54.90 21.25
C ILE A 186 -22.75 55.60 21.84
N LEU A 187 -22.33 56.67 21.19
CA LEU A 187 -21.20 57.49 21.62
C LEU A 187 -21.67 58.48 22.68
N SER A 188 -20.93 58.64 23.78
CA SER A 188 -21.33 59.42 24.94
C SER A 188 -21.27 60.95 24.77
N GLY A 189 -21.36 61.47 23.54
CA GLY A 189 -21.15 62.90 23.23
C GLY A 189 -22.09 63.48 22.16
N SER A 190 -22.95 62.69 21.53
CA SER A 190 -23.97 63.24 20.61
C SER A 190 -25.10 63.87 21.42
N LYS A 191 -25.28 65.20 21.34
CA LYS A 191 -26.58 65.82 21.62
C LYS A 191 -27.61 65.11 20.74
N VAL A 192 -28.48 64.31 21.35
CA VAL A 192 -29.65 63.76 20.67
C VAL A 192 -30.54 64.95 20.34
N GLU A 193 -30.52 65.41 19.09
CA GLU A 193 -31.54 66.34 18.60
C GLU A 193 -32.88 65.61 18.71
N SER A 194 -33.66 66.01 19.71
CA SER A 194 -35.01 65.51 19.93
C SER A 194 -35.88 65.91 18.74
N THR A 195 -36.06 65.00 17.79
CA THR A 195 -37.10 65.12 16.77
C THR A 195 -38.46 65.15 17.48
N SER A 196 -39.07 66.32 17.51
CA SER A 196 -40.44 66.55 17.97
C SER A 196 -41.41 65.66 17.20
N HIS A 197 -42.03 64.73 17.91
CA HIS A 197 -43.20 64.01 17.44
C HIS A 197 -44.38 65.00 17.45
N GLN A 198 -44.81 65.49 16.27
CA GLN A 198 -46.11 66.15 16.14
C GLN A 198 -47.20 65.08 16.02
N PRO A 199 -48.30 65.17 16.78
CA PRO A 199 -49.44 64.28 16.59
C PRO A 199 -50.30 64.82 15.43
N MET A 200 -50.45 64.00 14.39
CA MET A 200 -51.67 63.72 13.61
C MET A 200 -51.29 62.87 12.39
#